data_AF-A0A963EFS7-F1
#
_entry.id   AF-A0A963EFS7-F1
#
_cell.length_a   1.000
_cell.length_b   1.000
_cell.length_c   1.000
_cell.angle_alpha   90.00
_cell.angle_beta   90.00
_cell.angle_gamma   90.00
#
_symmetry.space_group_name_H-M   'P 1'
#
loop_
_entity.id
_entity.type
_entity.pdbx_description
1 polymer ?
#
loop_
_entity_poly.entity_id
_entity_poly.type
_entity_poly.pdbx_seq_one_letter_code
_entity_poly.pdbx_strand_id
1 'polypeptide(L)'
;MTCVPRIRSGDAVAVAQQVKATIDAKLRILHRRPAVPGTQICNFRENKIKGLLRMSWKVLAMAVTIGSSLIWTPADAQDVDAESRRMFALNMYHEARSEGREGMVAIGWVVLNRVADGKYPDSITGVITQKRGSRCEWGWWC
;
A
#
# COMPACT_ATOMS: atom_id res chain seq x y z
N MET A 1 -16.78 11.72 -0.07
CA MET A 1 -15.76 12.26 -0.99
C MET A 1 -14.53 12.57 -0.16
N THR A 2 -13.58 11.66 -0.07
CA THR A 2 -12.36 11.85 0.74
C THR A 2 -11.16 11.67 -0.19
N CYS A 3 -10.39 12.75 -0.37
CA CYS A 3 -9.14 12.73 -1.13
C CYS A 3 -8.03 12.16 -0.25
N VAL A 4 -7.29 11.18 -0.79
CA VAL A 4 -6.03 10.71 -0.19
C VAL A 4 -4.86 11.44 -0.87
N PRO A 5 -3.92 12.03 -0.12
CA PRO A 5 -2.76 12.73 -0.70
C PRO A 5 -1.74 11.74 -1.31
N ARG A 6 -1.20 12.09 -2.48
CA ARG A 6 -0.16 11.32 -3.19
C ARG A 6 1.23 11.89 -2.88
N ILE A 7 2.07 11.08 -2.23
CA ILE A 7 3.50 11.31 -2.02
C ILE A 7 4.21 11.41 -3.39
N ARG A 8 5.08 12.41 -3.60
CA ARG A 8 5.91 12.56 -4.82
C ARG A 8 7.37 12.81 -4.43
N SER A 9 8.27 11.97 -4.92
CA SER A 9 9.64 12.37 -5.28
C SER A 9 10.19 11.40 -6.33
N GLY A 10 10.46 11.93 -7.54
CA GLY A 10 11.39 11.29 -8.49
C GLY A 10 12.78 11.37 -7.85
N ASP A 11 13.50 10.27 -7.72
CA ASP A 11 14.24 9.63 -8.81
C ASP A 11 13.99 8.11 -8.97
N ALA A 12 12.96 7.57 -8.33
CA ALA A 12 12.57 6.16 -8.44
C ALA A 12 11.77 5.83 -9.72
N VAL A 13 11.29 6.84 -10.46
CA VAL A 13 10.29 6.66 -11.52
C VAL A 13 10.87 6.03 -12.80
N ALA A 14 12.13 6.31 -13.16
CA ALA A 14 12.74 5.70 -14.35
C ALA A 14 13.04 4.20 -14.13
N VAL A 15 13.58 3.85 -12.97
CA VAL A 15 13.84 2.45 -12.59
C VAL A 15 12.51 1.70 -12.36
N ALA A 16 11.51 2.35 -11.75
CA ALA A 16 10.18 1.78 -11.58
C ALA A 16 9.43 1.62 -12.92
N GLN A 17 9.66 2.47 -13.93
CA GLN A 17 9.08 2.30 -15.26
C GLN A 17 9.70 1.11 -16.00
N GLN A 18 11.02 0.92 -15.90
CA GLN A 18 11.70 -0.24 -16.48
C GLN A 18 11.23 -1.55 -15.82
N VAL A 19 11.19 -1.57 -14.50
CA VAL A 19 10.74 -2.73 -13.70
C VAL A 19 9.25 -2.99 -13.93
N LYS A 20 8.41 -1.95 -14.01
CA LYS A 20 6.99 -2.05 -14.35
C LYS A 20 6.77 -2.56 -15.76
N ALA A 21 7.60 -2.18 -16.75
CA ALA A 21 7.48 -2.71 -18.11
C ALA A 21 7.83 -4.21 -18.19
N THR A 22 8.85 -4.66 -17.45
CA THR A 22 9.22 -6.09 -17.37
C THR A 22 8.18 -6.91 -16.61
N ILE A 23 7.59 -6.34 -15.55
CA ILE A 23 6.50 -6.95 -14.77
C ILE A 23 5.20 -6.97 -15.58
N ASP A 24 4.84 -5.89 -16.28
CA ASP A 24 3.63 -5.79 -17.14
C ASP A 24 3.71 -6.74 -18.35
N ALA A 25 4.90 -7.01 -18.89
CA ALA A 25 5.08 -8.01 -19.95
C ALA A 25 4.80 -9.43 -19.45
N LYS A 26 5.08 -9.72 -18.17
CA LYS A 26 4.84 -11.02 -17.53
C LYS A 26 3.41 -11.15 -16.98
N LEU A 27 2.78 -10.05 -16.58
CA LEU A 27 1.40 -9.98 -16.06
C LEU A 27 0.31 -9.92 -17.14
N ARG A 28 0.65 -9.80 -18.43
CA ARG A 28 -0.33 -9.92 -19.54
C ARG A 28 -0.95 -11.30 -19.71
N ILE A 29 -0.35 -12.36 -19.16
CA ILE A 29 -0.88 -13.72 -19.26
C ILE A 29 -1.88 -14.04 -18.12
N LEU A 30 -1.86 -13.29 -17.00
CA LEU A 30 -2.62 -13.64 -15.79
C LEU A 30 -3.74 -12.66 -15.37
N HIS A 31 -3.94 -11.53 -16.07
CA HIS A 31 -4.99 -10.58 -15.70
C HIS A 31 -5.73 -9.97 -16.91
N ARG A 32 -6.79 -10.64 -17.39
CA ARG A 32 -7.97 -9.90 -17.87
C ARG A 32 -8.72 -9.39 -16.63
N ARG A 33 -8.39 -8.20 -16.14
CA ARG A 33 -9.32 -7.47 -15.26
C ARG A 33 -10.38 -6.79 -16.16
N PRO A 34 -11.69 -7.02 -15.97
CA PRO A 34 -12.69 -6.19 -16.63
C PRO A 34 -12.55 -4.76 -16.12
N ALA A 35 -12.52 -3.81 -17.06
CA ALA A 35 -12.47 -2.39 -16.77
C ALA A 35 -13.70 -1.98 -15.94
N VAL A 36 -13.49 -1.24 -14.85
CA VAL A 36 -14.59 -0.60 -14.11
C VAL A 36 -15.01 0.63 -14.93
N PRO A 37 -16.27 0.72 -15.42
CA PRO A 37 -16.73 1.88 -16.16
C PRO A 37 -16.86 3.07 -15.19
N GLY A 38 -16.18 4.18 -15.46
CA GLY A 38 -16.45 5.46 -14.79
C GLY A 38 -15.27 6.23 -14.20
N THR A 39 -14.03 5.74 -14.30
CA THR A 39 -12.86 6.56 -13.92
C THR A 39 -12.37 7.37 -15.12
N GLN A 40 -12.96 8.55 -15.28
CA GLN A 40 -12.44 9.57 -16.20
C GLN A 40 -11.13 10.11 -15.60
N ILE A 41 -10.01 9.93 -16.31
CA ILE A 41 -8.73 10.54 -15.95
C ILE A 41 -8.85 12.04 -16.23
N CYS A 42 -8.94 12.86 -15.19
CA CYS A 42 -8.89 14.31 -15.33
C CYS A 42 -7.47 14.70 -15.77
N ASN A 43 -7.31 15.14 -17.02
CA ASN A 43 -6.07 15.78 -17.46
C ASN A 43 -5.86 17.05 -16.62
N PHE A 44 -4.88 17.02 -15.72
CA PHE A 44 -4.49 18.22 -14.98
C PHE A 44 -3.72 19.15 -15.92
N ARG A 45 -4.32 20.31 -16.18
CA ARG A 45 -3.75 21.40 -16.97
C ARG A 45 -2.53 21.95 -16.21
N GLU A 46 -1.33 21.71 -16.73
CA GLU A 46 -0.08 22.26 -16.17
C GLU A 46 -0.01 23.77 -16.40
N ASN A 47 -0.47 24.55 -15.42
CA ASN A 47 -0.35 26.00 -15.44
C ASN A 47 0.96 26.45 -14.81
N LYS A 48 1.73 27.17 -15.63
CA LYS A 48 2.99 27.92 -15.41
C LYS A 48 3.35 28.24 -13.94
N ILE A 49 4.44 27.64 -13.46
CA ILE A 49 5.32 28.22 -12.43
C ILE A 49 6.68 28.48 -13.08
N LYS A 50 6.78 29.56 -13.86
CA LYS A 50 8.07 30.13 -14.29
C LYS A 50 8.10 31.56 -13.78
N GLY A 51 8.66 31.79 -12.59
CA GLY A 51 8.73 33.16 -12.07
C GLY A 51 9.21 33.39 -10.65
N LEU A 52 9.70 32.39 -9.90
CA LEU A 52 10.14 32.65 -8.53
C LEU A 52 11.28 31.74 -8.08
N LEU A 53 12.48 31.89 -8.67
CA LEU A 53 13.71 31.49 -7.99
C LEU A 53 14.94 32.17 -8.60
N ARG A 54 15.14 33.45 -8.24
CA ARG A 54 16.46 34.10 -8.29
C ARG A 54 17.11 34.08 -6.89
N MET A 55 16.79 33.07 -6.07
CA MET A 55 17.43 32.89 -4.77
C MET A 55 18.69 32.05 -5.00
N SER A 56 19.85 32.68 -4.83
CA SER A 56 21.16 32.08 -5.07
C SER A 56 21.30 30.77 -4.29
N TRP A 57 21.89 29.75 -4.94
CA TRP A 57 22.17 28.40 -4.40
C TRP A 57 22.73 28.39 -2.96
N LYS A 58 23.45 29.44 -2.57
CA LYS A 58 23.99 29.65 -1.22
C LYS A 58 22.90 29.65 -0.13
N VAL A 59 21.72 30.24 -0.39
CA VAL A 59 20.60 30.30 0.56
C VAL A 59 19.88 28.94 0.65
N LEU A 60 19.78 28.22 -0.47
CA LEU A 60 19.21 26.87 -0.51
C LEU A 60 20.10 25.85 0.22
N ALA A 61 21.43 25.93 0.06
CA ALA A 61 22.37 25.04 0.74
C ALA A 61 22.36 25.20 2.27
N MET A 62 22.17 26.43 2.76
CA MET A 62 22.18 26.73 4.21
C MET A 62 20.91 26.27 4.93
N ALA A 63 19.76 26.26 4.24
CA ALA A 63 18.50 25.72 4.79
C ALA A 63 18.48 24.18 4.85
N VAL A 64 19.18 23.51 3.93
CA VAL A 64 19.29 22.04 3.90
C VAL A 64 20.09 21.53 5.10
N THR A 65 21.19 22.18 5.48
CA THR A 65 22.04 21.72 6.60
C THR A 65 21.40 21.88 7.98
N ILE A 66 20.49 22.85 8.17
CA ILE A 66 19.79 23.05 9.45
C ILE A 66 18.49 22.22 9.51
N GLY A 67 17.84 21.98 8.36
CA GLY A 67 16.61 21.17 8.30
C GLY A 67 16.83 19.66 8.44
N SER A 68 18.02 19.14 8.07
CA SER A 68 18.29 17.70 8.09
C SER A 68 18.36 17.06 9.48
N SER A 69 18.59 17.82 10.55
CA SER A 69 18.79 17.26 11.90
C SER A 69 17.51 17.19 12.75
N LEU A 70 16.37 17.70 12.28
CA LEU A 70 15.14 17.81 13.09
C LEU A 70 13.96 16.97 12.58
N ILE A 71 14.10 16.17 11.52
CA ILE A 71 12.96 15.49 10.87
C ILE A 71 13.22 14.00 10.61
N TRP A 72 13.91 13.32 11.53
CA TRP A 72 13.93 11.84 11.53
C TRP A 72 13.57 11.31 12.91
N THR A 73 12.32 11.53 13.32
CA THR A 73 11.68 10.62 14.27
C THR A 73 11.19 9.41 13.48
N PRO A 74 11.60 8.17 13.81
CA PRO A 74 10.89 7.02 13.32
C PRO A 74 9.47 7.11 13.88
N ALA A 75 8.47 7.34 13.03
CA ALA A 75 7.08 7.20 13.42
C ALA A 75 6.89 5.76 13.93
N ASP A 76 6.32 5.63 15.12
CA ASP A 76 6.23 4.42 15.92
C ASP A 76 6.00 3.15 15.07
N ALA A 77 7.01 2.30 15.02
CA ALA A 77 6.82 0.92 14.58
C ALA A 77 6.07 0.20 15.70
N GLN A 78 4.74 0.28 15.70
CA GLN A 78 3.93 -0.52 16.63
C GLN A 78 4.33 -1.98 16.49
N ASP A 79 4.70 -2.60 17.61
CA ASP A 79 4.97 -4.02 17.67
C ASP A 79 3.68 -4.77 17.41
N VAL A 80 3.59 -5.40 16.24
CA VAL A 80 2.48 -6.32 15.99
C VAL A 80 2.65 -7.47 16.97
N ASP A 81 1.65 -7.62 17.84
CA ASP A 81 1.58 -8.69 18.84
C ASP A 81 1.97 -10.05 18.23
N ALA A 82 2.71 -10.84 19.00
CA ALA A 82 3.23 -12.13 18.56
C ALA A 82 2.11 -13.10 18.18
N GLU A 83 0.97 -13.04 18.86
CA GLU A 83 -0.22 -13.84 18.57
C GLU A 83 -0.84 -13.43 17.23
N SER A 84 -1.05 -12.13 17.01
CA SER A 84 -1.57 -11.56 15.76
C SER A 84 -0.71 -11.95 14.57
N ARG A 85 0.63 -11.91 14.71
CA ARG A 85 1.56 -12.37 13.66
C ARG A 85 1.41 -13.86 13.36
N ARG A 86 1.27 -14.68 14.41
CA ARG A 86 1.05 -16.13 14.26
C ARG A 86 -0.27 -16.41 13.57
N MET A 87 -1.36 -15.79 14.02
CA MET A 87 -2.70 -15.93 13.44
C MET A 87 -2.72 -15.50 11.98
N PHE A 88 -2.04 -14.40 11.67
CA PHE A 88 -1.91 -13.90 10.30
C PHE A 88 -1.22 -14.90 9.37
N ALA A 89 -0.09 -15.46 9.82
CA ALA A 89 0.64 -16.47 9.06
C ALA A 89 -0.18 -17.77 8.88
N LEU A 90 -0.89 -18.21 9.93
CA LEU A 90 -1.78 -19.36 9.86
C LEU A 90 -2.91 -19.15 8.85
N ASN A 91 -3.53 -17.95 8.85
CA ASN A 91 -4.59 -17.65 7.91
C ASN A 91 -4.12 -17.74 6.46
N MET A 92 -2.96 -17.15 6.14
CA MET A 92 -2.37 -17.25 4.81
C MET A 92 -2.08 -18.70 4.42
N TYR A 93 -1.57 -19.50 5.35
CA TYR A 93 -1.24 -20.90 5.12
C TYR A 93 -2.48 -21.76 4.86
N HIS A 94 -3.51 -21.65 5.71
CA HIS A 94 -4.70 -22.50 5.59
C HIS A 94 -5.53 -22.17 4.35
N GLU A 95 -5.59 -20.91 3.95
CA GLU A 95 -6.42 -20.46 2.83
C GLU A 95 -5.75 -20.61 1.47
N ALA A 96 -4.40 -20.63 1.42
CA ALA A 96 -3.70 -20.56 0.14
C ALA A 96 -2.39 -21.37 0.07
N ARG A 97 -2.14 -22.35 0.95
CA ARG A 97 -0.92 -23.19 0.85
C ARG A 97 -0.74 -23.89 -0.49
N SER A 98 -1.84 -24.32 -1.11
CA SER A 98 -1.81 -25.03 -2.39
C SER A 98 -1.57 -24.09 -3.58
N GLU A 99 -1.82 -22.78 -3.41
CA GLU A 99 -1.61 -21.74 -4.42
C GLU A 99 -0.16 -21.18 -4.41
N GLY A 100 0.66 -21.65 -3.47
CA GLY A 100 2.03 -21.20 -3.29
C GLY A 100 2.15 -19.78 -2.71
N ARG A 101 3.36 -19.20 -2.81
CA ARG A 101 3.69 -17.93 -2.15
C ARG A 101 2.80 -16.77 -2.63
N GLU A 102 2.45 -16.73 -3.91
CA GLU A 102 1.64 -15.64 -4.46
C GLU A 102 0.20 -15.67 -3.91
N GLY A 103 -0.41 -16.85 -3.81
CA GLY A 103 -1.74 -17.01 -3.21
C GLY A 103 -1.75 -16.64 -1.73
N MET A 104 -0.76 -17.08 -0.97
CA MET A 104 -0.61 -16.70 0.44
C MET A 104 -0.50 -15.18 0.61
N VAL A 105 0.31 -14.51 -0.21
CA VAL A 105 0.46 -13.05 -0.18
C VAL A 105 -0.85 -12.36 -0.58
N ALA A 106 -1.58 -12.88 -1.55
CA ALA A 106 -2.88 -12.35 -1.95
C ALA A 106 -3.90 -12.39 -0.80
N ILE A 107 -3.97 -13.50 -0.06
CA ILE A 107 -4.82 -13.60 1.15
C ILE A 107 -4.34 -12.62 2.23
N GLY A 108 -3.02 -12.49 2.42
CA GLY A 108 -2.44 -11.50 3.34
C GLY A 108 -2.92 -10.08 3.04
N TRP A 109 -2.93 -9.68 1.77
CA TRP A 109 -3.45 -8.39 1.33
C TRP A 109 -4.95 -8.22 1.60
N VAL A 110 -5.76 -9.27 1.45
CA VAL A 110 -7.20 -9.21 1.75
C VAL A 110 -7.43 -8.87 3.23
N VAL A 111 -6.71 -9.52 4.14
CA VAL A 111 -6.83 -9.25 5.59
C VAL A 111 -6.39 -7.82 5.89
N LEU A 112 -5.24 -7.38 5.39
CA LEU A 112 -4.73 -6.02 5.65
C LEU A 112 -5.66 -4.94 5.06
N ASN A 113 -6.25 -5.18 3.89
CA ASN A 113 -7.24 -4.27 3.31
C ASN A 113 -8.50 -4.18 4.18
N ARG A 114 -8.92 -5.29 4.82
CA ARG A 114 -10.04 -5.28 5.76
C ARG A 114 -9.68 -4.50 7.02
N VAL A 115 -8.51 -4.74 7.61
CA VAL A 115 -8.03 -3.97 8.79
C VAL A 115 -7.99 -2.46 8.49
N ALA A 116 -7.63 -2.07 7.27
CA ALA A 116 -7.60 -0.67 6.84
C ALA A 116 -8.99 -0.06 6.55
N ASP A 117 -10.03 -0.87 6.35
CA ASP A 117 -11.40 -0.41 6.08
C ASP A 117 -12.19 -0.39 7.39
N GLY A 118 -12.70 0.79 7.78
CA GLY A 118 -13.46 0.97 9.02
C GLY A 118 -14.79 0.21 9.10
N LYS A 119 -15.20 -0.53 8.05
CA LYS A 119 -16.34 -1.48 8.11
C LYS A 119 -15.98 -2.80 8.78
N TYR A 120 -14.70 -3.12 8.88
CA TYR A 120 -14.20 -4.35 9.49
C TYR A 120 -13.50 -4.03 10.81
N PRO A 121 -13.22 -5.06 11.63
CA PRO A 121 -12.39 -4.88 12.82
C PRO A 121 -11.03 -4.30 12.47
N ASP A 122 -10.53 -3.42 13.34
CA ASP A 122 -9.26 -2.69 13.23
C ASP A 122 -8.02 -3.53 13.62
N SER A 123 -8.21 -4.82 13.92
CA SER A 123 -7.16 -5.75 14.32
C SER A 123 -7.15 -7.00 13.44
N ILE A 124 -5.95 -7.55 13.22
CA ILE A 124 -5.76 -8.76 12.41
C ILE A 124 -6.55 -9.93 13.01
N THR A 125 -6.43 -10.12 14.33
CA THR A 125 -7.19 -11.16 15.04
C THR A 125 -8.69 -10.96 14.86
N GLY A 126 -9.21 -9.74 15.01
CA GLY A 126 -10.63 -9.45 14.81
C GLY A 126 -11.13 -9.82 13.40
N VAL A 127 -10.32 -9.57 12.36
CA VAL A 127 -10.65 -9.94 10.97
C VAL A 127 -10.62 -11.46 10.76
N ILE A 128 -9.68 -12.18 11.39
CA ILE A 128 -9.54 -13.64 11.25
C ILE A 128 -10.64 -14.37 12.05
N THR A 129 -11.04 -13.83 13.20
CA THR A 129 -12.08 -14.44 14.03
C THR A 129 -13.49 -14.01 13.64
N GLN A 130 -13.64 -13.23 12.56
CA GLN A 130 -14.93 -12.68 12.13
C GLN A 130 -15.92 -13.79 11.78
N LYS A 131 -17.17 -13.62 12.23
CA LYS A 131 -18.29 -14.52 11.94
C LYS A 131 -19.40 -13.78 11.21
N ARG A 132 -20.02 -14.43 10.24
CA ARG A 132 -21.25 -13.98 9.57
C ARG A 132 -22.38 -14.95 9.89
N GLY A 133 -23.17 -14.60 10.91
CA GLY A 133 -24.19 -15.49 11.46
C GLY A 133 -23.53 -16.72 12.11
N SER A 134 -23.94 -17.92 11.69
CA SER A 134 -23.39 -19.20 12.18
C SER A 134 -22.11 -19.65 11.46
N ARG A 135 -21.66 -18.94 10.42
CA ARG A 135 -20.46 -19.31 9.65
C ARG A 135 -19.29 -18.40 9.98
N CYS A 136 -18.10 -19.00 10.01
CA CYS A 136 -16.85 -18.27 10.16
C CYS A 136 -16.40 -17.77 8.79
N GLU A 137 -15.84 -16.56 8.75
CA GLU A 137 -15.36 -15.97 7.49
C GLU A 137 -14.21 -16.80 6.90
N TRP A 138 -13.39 -17.38 7.77
CA TRP A 138 -12.27 -18.24 7.42
C TRP A 138 -12.55 -19.67 7.90
N GLY A 139 -12.24 -20.65 7.05
CA GLY A 139 -12.73 -22.03 7.21
C GLY A 139 -11.93 -22.91 8.16
N TRP A 140 -10.84 -22.41 8.73
CA TRP A 140 -9.98 -23.15 9.66
C TRP A 140 -10.08 -22.68 11.11
N TRP A 141 -10.68 -21.49 11.32
CA TRP A 141 -10.90 -20.93 12.66
C TRP A 141 -12.04 -21.65 13.40
N CYS A 142 -12.94 -22.25 12.62
CA CYS A 142 -14.05 -23.09 12.99
C CYS A 142 -13.99 -24.33 12.10
#